data_AF-A0AAE0JSP8-F1
#
_entry.id   AF-A0AAE0JSP8-F1
#
_cell.length_a   1.000
_cell.length_b   1.000
_cell.length_c   1.000
_cell.angle_alpha   90.00
_cell.angle_beta   90.00
_cell.angle_gamma   90.00
#
_symmetry.space_group_name_H-M   'P 1'
#
loop_
_entity.id
_entity.type
_entity.pdbx_description
1 polymer ?
#
loop_
_entity_poly.entity_id
_entity_poly.type
_entity_poly.pdbx_seq_one_letter_code
_entity_poly.pdbx_strand_id
1 'polypeptide(L)'
;MAFNPYPSPESADDERRKRARLRRSEATSSDSSDAGEFTIFNVRHRVAAPTPHPLPMNTVWDDQCRSIDRELGAEALANEATRILTIEKVEGVVSVEIASRVPYIGTIGEMGQPTLLIVARWLDEGCSAIWERAVRRIKKSVDLKRLQNGNLSNIDIAVEIIAEEHKRPKYISPISAELLARGMDKDWARIKDKVADIMDSYPATAGHVTSIQLFRLGFSMVGFSMDDENPDTVYVSVDYECLETKWPPIVGEVQQFLRQITYANLKFHLEHNIIEQCTFPLLPFRRSPEELRVRQRQMNLVLKIPYQTRVDLGADISTSNYLSGSDGNLYSPVVGTLGCWLEVKTPTYPNGVTLALTNFHVVRSGYDGFPIFVNDKGLPRVGRPKEGSKLWKVDDKGINPSANAPMIEHPSRSKHNHGVHNRQIMVDRFGESPSAASVKKELDDIVAFFDNGRHVLGTVFCASGYKRRTANNGRLDWALVMPLDKARIGENKLPILEAWMEKYDPHSFHLVPNSPTFGGLLQEPT
;
A
#
# COMPACT_ATOMS: atom_id res chain seq x y z
N MET A 1 31.55 -44.82 -14.47
CA MET A 1 31.71 -43.37 -14.70
C MET A 1 30.94 -42.65 -13.61
N ALA A 2 31.58 -41.60 -13.09
CA ALA A 2 31.44 -41.09 -11.74
C ALA A 2 30.15 -40.30 -11.47
N PHE A 3 29.65 -40.45 -10.25
CA PHE A 3 28.72 -39.55 -9.58
C PHE A 3 29.30 -38.13 -9.56
N ASN A 4 28.50 -37.15 -9.98
CA ASN A 4 28.78 -35.75 -9.72
C ASN A 4 28.20 -35.40 -8.33
N PRO A 5 29.02 -35.09 -7.31
CA PRO A 5 28.53 -34.84 -5.97
C PRO A 5 27.85 -33.46 -5.92
N TYR A 6 26.72 -33.39 -5.20
CA TYR A 6 26.11 -32.12 -4.82
C TYR A 6 27.15 -31.25 -4.09
N PRO A 7 27.20 -29.93 -4.34
CA PRO A 7 28.12 -29.05 -3.64
C PRO A 7 27.83 -29.10 -2.13
N SER A 8 28.88 -29.09 -1.30
CA SER A 8 28.75 -29.08 0.16
C SER A 8 27.95 -27.84 0.61
N PRO A 9 27.24 -27.90 1.76
CA PRO A 9 26.46 -26.77 2.29
C PRO A 9 27.26 -25.47 2.43
N GLU A 10 28.56 -25.57 2.74
CA GLU A 10 29.47 -24.41 2.82
C GLU A 10 29.68 -23.73 1.46
N SER A 11 29.74 -24.51 0.36
CA SER A 11 29.92 -23.96 -1.00
C SER A 11 28.65 -23.32 -1.55
N ALA A 12 27.47 -23.74 -1.09
CA ALA A 12 26.18 -23.15 -1.46
C ALA A 12 25.94 -21.80 -0.77
N ASP A 13 26.39 -21.65 0.48
CA ASP A 13 26.36 -20.38 1.20
C ASP A 13 27.40 -19.38 0.66
N ASP A 14 28.57 -19.86 0.24
CA ASP A 14 29.57 -19.01 -0.42
C ASP A 14 29.15 -18.59 -1.83
N GLU A 15 28.47 -19.46 -2.58
CA GLU A 15 27.78 -19.11 -3.85
C GLU A 15 26.61 -18.14 -3.61
N ARG A 16 25.84 -18.29 -2.53
CA ARG A 16 24.79 -17.33 -2.15
C ARG A 16 25.36 -15.97 -1.76
N ARG A 17 26.46 -15.94 -1.00
CA ARG A 17 27.18 -14.70 -0.65
C ARG A 17 27.83 -14.05 -1.87
N LYS A 18 28.39 -14.84 -2.79
CA LYS A 18 28.89 -14.36 -4.09
C LYS A 18 27.77 -13.84 -4.98
N ARG A 19 26.62 -14.52 -5.07
CA ARG A 19 25.42 -14.05 -5.80
C ARG A 19 24.81 -12.81 -5.16
N ALA A 20 24.79 -12.73 -3.82
CA ALA A 20 24.39 -11.53 -3.10
C ALA A 20 25.34 -10.36 -3.37
N ARG A 21 26.66 -10.61 -3.46
CA ARG A 21 27.67 -9.61 -3.87
C ARG A 21 27.57 -9.21 -5.35
N LEU A 22 27.25 -10.15 -6.25
CA LEU A 22 27.08 -9.93 -7.70
C LEU A 22 25.76 -9.23 -8.07
N ARG A 23 24.77 -9.22 -7.17
CA ARG A 23 23.43 -8.62 -7.39
C ARG A 23 23.34 -7.13 -7.05
N ARG A 24 24.45 -6.48 -6.73
CA ARG A 24 24.47 -5.20 -6.03
C ARG A 24 25.27 -4.17 -6.80
N SER A 25 24.55 -3.30 -7.52
CA SER A 25 24.99 -2.00 -8.12
C SER A 25 26.31 -2.00 -8.90
N GLU A 26 26.39 -1.23 -9.99
CA GLU A 26 27.70 -0.94 -10.59
C GLU A 26 28.45 0.10 -9.75
N ALA A 27 29.70 -0.19 -9.40
CA ALA A 27 30.53 0.69 -8.59
C ALA A 27 30.87 1.98 -9.35
N THR A 28 30.83 3.13 -8.68
CA THR A 28 31.27 4.40 -9.27
C THR A 28 32.79 4.43 -9.41
N SER A 29 33.49 3.84 -8.44
CA SER A 29 34.95 3.63 -8.49
C SER A 29 35.38 2.51 -7.54
N SER A 30 36.54 1.91 -7.80
CA SER A 30 37.22 0.96 -6.90
C SER A 30 38.43 1.61 -6.24
N ASP A 31 38.78 1.16 -5.04
CA ASP A 31 40.00 1.53 -4.32
C ASP A 31 40.45 0.35 -3.44
N SER A 32 41.61 0.45 -2.78
CA SER A 32 42.15 -0.57 -1.88
C SER A 32 42.44 -0.01 -0.50
N SER A 33 42.13 -0.80 0.54
CA SER A 33 42.58 -0.61 1.91
C SER A 33 43.51 -1.77 2.30
N ASP A 34 44.04 -1.71 3.52
CA ASP A 34 44.79 -2.83 4.11
C ASP A 34 43.92 -4.09 4.27
N ALA A 35 42.59 -3.98 4.14
CA ALA A 35 41.63 -5.10 4.15
C ALA A 35 41.34 -5.69 2.77
N GLY A 36 41.92 -5.15 1.71
CA GLY A 36 41.71 -5.56 0.33
C GLY A 36 41.00 -4.49 -0.51
N GLU A 37 40.54 -4.88 -1.70
CA GLU A 37 39.80 -3.99 -2.58
C GLU A 37 38.39 -3.71 -2.06
N PHE A 38 37.97 -2.45 -2.12
CA PHE A 38 36.61 -2.03 -1.82
C PHE A 38 36.12 -1.06 -2.90
N THR A 39 34.80 -1.00 -3.05
CA THR A 39 34.15 -0.18 -4.07
C THR A 39 33.37 0.96 -3.43
N ILE A 40 33.46 2.14 -4.04
CA ILE A 40 32.67 3.32 -3.68
C ILE A 40 31.43 3.34 -4.55
N PHE A 41 30.29 3.54 -3.89
CA PHE A 41 29.00 3.70 -4.55
C PHE A 41 28.46 5.09 -4.26
N ASN A 42 28.03 5.76 -5.32
CA ASN A 42 27.41 7.06 -5.28
C ASN A 42 26.02 6.92 -5.88
N VAL A 43 25.03 7.05 -5.02
CA VAL A 43 23.61 6.96 -5.35
C VAL A 43 22.93 8.24 -4.86
N ARG A 44 21.68 8.47 -5.25
CA ARG A 44 20.98 9.75 -5.06
C ARG A 44 21.09 10.28 -3.61
N HIS A 45 21.94 11.29 -3.44
CA HIS A 45 22.24 11.95 -2.16
C HIS A 45 22.88 11.04 -1.09
N ARG A 46 23.71 10.08 -1.53
CA ARG A 46 24.26 9.06 -0.65
C ARG A 46 25.53 8.44 -1.22
N VAL A 47 26.56 8.32 -0.39
CA VAL A 47 27.82 7.69 -0.78
C VAL A 47 28.21 6.66 0.26
N ALA A 48 28.59 5.45 -0.17
CA ALA A 48 28.97 4.39 0.76
C ALA A 48 30.07 3.45 0.25
N ALA A 49 30.69 2.76 1.21
CA ALA A 49 31.63 1.66 1.00
C ALA A 49 31.45 0.60 2.11
N PRO A 50 31.10 -0.66 1.78
CA PRO A 50 30.75 -1.21 0.47
C PRO A 50 29.36 -0.72 -0.02
N THR A 51 28.75 -1.41 -1.00
CA THR A 51 27.43 -1.05 -1.56
C THR A 51 26.39 -0.75 -0.49
N PRO A 52 25.74 0.43 -0.52
CA PRO A 52 24.67 0.75 0.40
C PRO A 52 23.43 -0.08 0.07
N HIS A 53 22.69 -0.53 1.08
CA HIS A 53 21.42 -1.20 0.87
C HIS A 53 20.32 -0.20 0.45
N PRO A 54 19.32 -0.62 -0.34
CA PRO A 54 18.15 0.20 -0.64
C PRO A 54 17.51 0.79 0.62
N LEU A 55 17.03 2.03 0.54
CA LEU A 55 16.22 2.64 1.60
C LEU A 55 14.74 2.22 1.47
N PRO A 56 13.88 2.43 2.50
CA PRO A 56 14.19 2.74 3.89
C PRO A 56 14.94 1.61 4.61
N MET A 57 15.65 1.99 5.69
CA MET A 57 16.37 1.06 6.55
C MET A 57 16.18 1.44 8.02
N ASN A 58 16.22 0.42 8.88
CA ASN A 58 16.28 0.59 10.32
C ASN A 58 17.74 0.73 10.78
N THR A 59 17.96 1.54 11.80
CA THR A 59 19.23 1.62 12.53
C THR A 59 19.06 0.96 13.88
N VAL A 60 19.83 -0.10 14.14
CA VAL A 60 19.78 -0.84 15.41
C VAL A 60 21.17 -0.94 16.03
N TRP A 61 21.20 -1.10 17.36
CA TRP A 61 22.43 -1.35 18.10
C TRP A 61 22.53 -2.83 18.45
N ASP A 62 23.30 -3.59 17.67
CA ASP A 62 23.43 -5.05 17.80
C ASP A 62 24.75 -5.49 18.47
N ASP A 63 24.99 -6.81 18.51
CA ASP A 63 26.19 -7.39 19.13
C ASP A 63 27.49 -7.06 18.37
N GLN A 64 27.42 -6.83 17.06
CA GLN A 64 28.57 -6.38 16.28
C GLN A 64 28.91 -4.94 16.63
N CYS A 65 27.92 -4.05 16.76
CA CYS A 65 28.11 -2.69 17.26
C CYS A 65 28.73 -2.68 18.67
N ARG A 66 28.21 -3.51 19.60
CA ARG A 66 28.79 -3.67 20.94
C ARG A 66 30.24 -4.13 20.91
N SER A 67 30.57 -5.06 20.01
CA SER A 67 31.94 -5.54 19.85
C SER A 67 32.86 -4.44 19.30
N ILE A 68 32.42 -3.71 18.28
CA ILE A 68 33.17 -2.58 17.72
C ILE A 68 33.43 -1.51 18.77
N ASP A 69 32.40 -1.16 19.55
CA ASP A 69 32.52 -0.15 20.61
C ASP A 69 33.49 -0.59 21.71
N ARG A 70 33.41 -1.84 22.18
CA ARG A 70 34.33 -2.38 23.18
C ARG A 70 35.79 -2.37 22.72
N GLU A 71 36.02 -2.68 21.46
CA GLU A 71 37.35 -2.95 20.91
C GLU A 71 38.04 -1.73 20.29
N LEU A 72 37.28 -0.81 19.68
CA LEU A 72 37.80 0.39 18.99
C LEU A 72 37.28 1.71 19.57
N GLY A 73 36.21 1.68 20.37
CA GLY A 73 35.50 2.85 20.85
C GLY A 73 34.64 3.51 19.77
N ALA A 74 33.32 3.47 19.92
CA ALA A 74 32.39 4.11 18.98
C ALA A 74 32.66 5.62 18.86
N GLU A 75 32.89 6.29 20.00
CA GLU A 75 33.22 7.71 20.04
C GLU A 75 34.57 8.01 19.38
N ALA A 76 35.57 7.13 19.56
CA ALA A 76 36.88 7.30 18.93
C ALA A 76 36.81 7.16 17.40
N LEU A 77 35.98 6.25 16.90
CA LEU A 77 35.71 6.11 15.46
C LEU A 77 34.96 7.33 14.91
N ALA A 78 33.93 7.81 15.63
CA ALA A 78 33.18 9.01 15.24
C ALA A 78 34.05 10.27 15.21
N ASN A 79 34.94 10.44 16.19
CA ASN A 79 35.88 11.56 16.27
C ASN A 79 36.90 11.53 15.12
N GLU A 80 37.43 10.35 14.78
CA GLU A 80 38.37 10.22 13.66
C GLU A 80 37.69 10.48 12.31
N ALA A 81 36.48 9.96 12.11
CA ALA A 81 35.68 10.28 10.94
C ALA A 81 35.38 11.79 10.86
N THR A 82 35.00 12.43 11.96
CA THR A 82 34.79 13.89 12.02
C THR A 82 36.04 14.69 11.63
N ARG A 83 37.23 14.24 12.07
CA ARG A 83 38.51 14.85 11.67
C ARG A 83 38.72 14.73 10.15
N ILE A 84 38.46 13.56 9.58
CA ILE A 84 38.58 13.33 8.13
C ILE A 84 37.54 14.17 7.35
N LEU A 85 36.28 14.22 7.80
CA LEU A 85 35.23 15.04 7.21
C LEU A 85 35.64 16.52 7.16
N THR A 86 36.30 17.02 8.21
CA THR A 86 36.81 18.39 8.27
C THR A 86 37.96 18.63 7.28
N ILE A 87 38.90 17.67 7.15
CA ILE A 87 40.01 17.76 6.20
C ILE A 87 39.50 17.76 4.75
N GLU A 88 38.53 16.89 4.44
CA GLU A 88 37.93 16.79 3.11
C GLU A 88 36.91 17.91 2.82
N LYS A 89 36.64 18.78 3.82
CA LYS A 89 35.71 19.91 3.75
C LYS A 89 34.26 19.48 3.47
N VAL A 90 33.81 18.43 4.15
CA VAL A 90 32.39 18.06 4.17
C VAL A 90 31.65 19.07 5.06
N GLU A 91 30.78 19.86 4.45
CA GLU A 91 29.98 20.87 5.15
C GLU A 91 28.66 20.28 5.68
N GLY A 92 28.07 20.94 6.69
CA GLY A 92 26.74 20.62 7.18
C GLY A 92 26.60 19.23 7.80
N VAL A 93 27.68 18.68 8.39
CA VAL A 93 27.62 17.40 9.14
C VAL A 93 26.69 17.56 10.35
N VAL A 94 25.68 16.70 10.42
CA VAL A 94 24.65 16.69 11.47
C VAL A 94 25.00 15.65 12.54
N SER A 95 25.40 14.45 12.14
CA SER A 95 25.75 13.38 13.08
C SER A 95 26.75 12.40 12.48
N VAL A 96 27.56 11.78 13.34
CA VAL A 96 28.45 10.67 13.02
C VAL A 96 28.26 9.61 14.10
N GLU A 97 27.73 8.45 13.75
CA GLU A 97 27.41 7.38 14.70
C GLU A 97 27.71 6.01 14.11
N ILE A 98 28.11 5.05 14.95
CA ILE A 98 28.13 3.64 14.55
C ILE A 98 26.74 3.06 14.78
N ALA A 99 26.17 2.40 13.78
CA ALA A 99 24.89 1.72 13.88
C ALA A 99 24.84 0.54 12.91
N SER A 100 24.10 -0.50 13.28
CA SER A 100 23.82 -1.59 12.36
C SER A 100 22.65 -1.20 11.47
N ARG A 101 22.90 -1.19 10.16
CA ARG A 101 21.95 -0.84 9.11
C ARG A 101 21.22 -2.11 8.67
N VAL A 102 19.93 -2.20 8.96
CA VAL A 102 19.07 -3.34 8.62
C VAL A 102 18.01 -2.92 7.59
N PRO A 103 17.79 -3.68 6.50
CA PRO A 103 16.69 -3.41 5.56
C PRO A 103 15.33 -3.35 6.27
N TYR A 104 14.47 -2.41 5.86
CA TYR A 104 13.13 -2.26 6.45
C TYR A 104 12.23 -3.47 6.15
N ILE A 105 12.30 -4.01 4.93
CA ILE A 105 11.61 -5.24 4.53
C ILE A 105 12.56 -6.41 4.77
N GLY A 106 12.66 -6.84 6.03
CA GLY A 106 13.45 -8.00 6.40
C GLY A 106 12.67 -9.29 6.18
N THR A 107 13.15 -10.15 5.26
CA THR A 107 13.02 -11.59 5.48
C THR A 107 13.62 -11.91 6.84
N ILE A 108 12.86 -12.58 7.71
CA ILE A 108 13.30 -13.04 9.02
C ILE A 108 14.68 -13.71 8.89
N GLY A 109 15.72 -13.09 9.45
CA GLY A 109 17.08 -13.66 9.51
C GLY A 109 18.21 -12.94 8.75
N GLU A 110 17.98 -11.81 8.07
CA GLU A 110 19.10 -11.00 7.55
C GLU A 110 19.81 -10.25 8.71
N MET A 111 21.10 -10.50 8.90
CA MET A 111 21.92 -9.75 9.86
C MET A 111 22.21 -8.35 9.32
N GLY A 112 22.05 -7.33 10.16
CA GLY A 112 22.40 -5.96 9.83
C GLY A 112 23.90 -5.79 9.55
N GLN A 113 24.24 -4.77 8.78
CA GLN A 113 25.62 -4.40 8.52
C GLN A 113 26.05 -3.30 9.48
N PRO A 114 27.07 -3.48 10.33
CA PRO A 114 27.60 -2.40 11.15
C PRO A 114 28.21 -1.34 10.24
N THR A 115 27.74 -0.10 10.41
CA THR A 115 28.04 1.03 9.52
C THR A 115 28.36 2.25 10.35
N LEU A 116 29.46 2.91 10.02
CA LEU A 116 29.74 4.28 10.45
C LEU A 116 28.89 5.22 9.59
N LEU A 117 27.72 5.58 10.14
CA LEU A 117 26.69 6.38 9.50
C LEU A 117 26.96 7.86 9.76
N ILE A 118 27.08 8.62 8.67
CA ILE A 118 27.30 10.05 8.68
C ILE A 118 26.08 10.71 8.04
N VAL A 119 25.43 11.61 8.76
CA VAL A 119 24.33 12.42 8.22
C VAL A 119 24.88 13.81 7.96
N ALA A 120 24.75 14.30 6.74
CA ALA A 120 25.20 15.63 6.34
C ALA A 120 24.19 16.29 5.40
N ARG A 121 24.18 17.63 5.35
CA ARG A 121 23.33 18.37 4.41
C ARG A 121 23.83 18.20 2.97
N TRP A 122 22.91 17.98 2.04
CA TRP A 122 23.23 17.97 0.62
C TRP A 122 23.13 19.40 0.06
N LEU A 123 24.29 20.04 -0.19
CA LEU A 123 24.37 21.49 -0.39
C LEU A 123 24.52 21.96 -1.84
N ASP A 124 24.65 21.07 -2.85
CA ASP A 124 24.48 21.30 -4.32
C ASP A 124 25.37 20.35 -5.17
N GLU A 125 25.45 20.58 -6.49
CA GLU A 125 26.32 19.90 -7.44
C GLU A 125 27.80 20.02 -7.03
N GLY A 126 28.44 18.88 -6.75
CA GLY A 126 29.84 18.79 -6.30
C GLY A 126 30.01 18.14 -4.92
N CYS A 127 28.96 18.07 -4.09
CA CYS A 127 28.96 17.34 -2.83
C CYS A 127 29.33 15.86 -3.02
N SER A 128 28.87 15.27 -4.13
CA SER A 128 29.10 13.87 -4.49
C SER A 128 30.59 13.49 -4.50
N ALA A 129 31.44 14.27 -5.18
CA ALA A 129 32.88 14.00 -5.27
C ALA A 129 33.60 14.23 -3.94
N ILE A 130 33.15 15.21 -3.14
CA ILE A 130 33.70 15.47 -1.81
C ILE A 130 33.38 14.29 -0.88
N TRP A 131 32.12 13.84 -0.89
CA TRP A 131 31.66 12.70 -0.08
C TRP A 131 32.36 11.41 -0.48
N GLU A 132 32.60 11.15 -1.77
CA GLU A 132 33.39 10.00 -2.23
C GLU A 132 34.81 9.98 -1.65
N ARG A 133 35.52 11.12 -1.66
CA ARG A 133 36.86 11.20 -1.07
C ARG A 133 36.83 10.97 0.44
N ALA A 134 35.84 11.55 1.12
CA ALA A 134 35.66 11.36 2.56
C ALA A 134 35.37 9.89 2.91
N VAL A 135 34.38 9.26 2.29
CA VAL A 135 34.04 7.84 2.51
C VAL A 135 35.24 6.95 2.28
N ARG A 136 35.98 7.17 1.18
CA ARG A 136 37.19 6.43 0.85
C ARG A 136 38.25 6.53 1.94
N ARG A 137 38.54 7.74 2.42
CA ARG A 137 39.56 7.97 3.45
C ARG A 137 39.15 7.43 4.82
N ILE A 138 37.88 7.55 5.17
CA ILE A 138 37.31 6.99 6.41
C ILE A 138 37.34 5.46 6.34
N LYS A 139 36.93 4.83 5.23
CA LYS A 139 36.95 3.37 5.08
C LYS A 139 38.36 2.81 5.25
N LYS A 140 39.37 3.43 4.64
CA LYS A 140 40.78 3.03 4.82
C LYS A 140 41.22 3.12 6.29
N SER A 141 40.86 4.19 6.99
CA SER A 141 41.19 4.37 8.42
C SER A 141 40.51 3.33 9.31
N VAL A 142 39.22 3.08 9.08
CA VAL A 142 38.43 2.09 9.82
C VAL A 142 38.96 0.67 9.58
N ASP A 143 39.27 0.32 8.32
CA ASP A 143 39.82 -0.99 7.96
C ASP A 143 41.18 -1.26 8.58
N LEU A 144 42.08 -0.28 8.58
CA LEU A 144 43.38 -0.41 9.22
C LEU A 144 43.24 -0.70 10.72
N LYS A 145 42.38 0.05 11.43
CA LYS A 145 42.13 -0.15 12.87
C LYS A 145 41.49 -1.51 13.17
N ARG A 146 40.49 -1.88 12.38
CA ARG A 146 39.80 -3.17 12.43
C ARG A 146 40.79 -4.33 12.30
N LEU A 147 41.71 -4.28 11.33
CA LEU A 147 42.66 -5.36 11.08
C LEU A 147 43.75 -5.47 12.15
N GLN A 148 44.12 -4.36 12.77
CA GLN A 148 45.04 -4.36 13.92
C GLN A 148 44.41 -4.98 15.17
N ASN A 149 43.09 -5.18 15.20
CA ASN A 149 42.39 -5.86 16.28
C ASN A 149 41.91 -7.26 15.85
N GLY A 150 42.52 -8.30 16.42
CA GLY A 150 42.20 -9.70 16.11
C GLY A 150 40.74 -10.08 16.31
N ASN A 151 40.04 -9.44 17.26
CA ASN A 151 38.64 -9.69 17.60
C ASN A 151 37.66 -9.16 16.54
N LEU A 152 38.09 -8.22 15.69
CA LEU A 152 37.25 -7.56 14.68
C LEU A 152 37.60 -7.95 13.24
N SER A 153 38.59 -8.82 13.05
CA SER A 153 39.07 -9.25 11.72
C SER A 153 37.95 -9.75 10.79
N ASN A 154 36.88 -10.34 11.35
CA ASN A 154 35.74 -10.89 10.62
C ASN A 154 34.55 -9.91 10.43
N ILE A 155 34.56 -8.72 11.04
CA ILE A 155 33.43 -7.78 11.04
C ILE A 155 33.72 -6.63 10.08
N ASP A 156 33.11 -6.60 8.89
CA ASP A 156 33.29 -5.48 7.95
C ASP A 156 32.50 -4.26 8.43
N ILE A 157 33.18 -3.14 8.65
CA ILE A 157 32.53 -1.91 9.10
C ILE A 157 32.32 -1.06 7.85
N ALA A 158 31.07 -0.91 7.44
CA ALA A 158 30.70 -0.06 6.32
C ALA A 158 30.86 1.42 6.70
N VAL A 159 31.01 2.28 5.70
CA VAL A 159 31.00 3.73 5.87
C VAL A 159 29.97 4.30 4.91
N GLU A 160 29.06 5.11 5.41
CA GLU A 160 27.97 5.66 4.60
C GLU A 160 27.70 7.12 5.00
N ILE A 161 27.78 8.03 4.02
CA ILE A 161 27.30 9.41 4.15
C ILE A 161 25.94 9.50 3.47
N ILE A 162 24.90 9.90 4.20
CA ILE A 162 23.55 10.14 3.70
C ILE A 162 23.13 11.60 3.88
N ALA A 163 22.30 12.07 2.97
CA ALA A 163 21.67 13.36 3.11
C ALA A 163 20.60 13.39 4.21
N GLU A 164 20.47 14.53 4.90
CA GLU A 164 19.52 14.74 6.01
C GLU A 164 18.08 14.40 5.61
N GLU A 165 17.72 14.67 4.36
CA GLU A 165 16.43 14.38 3.71
C GLU A 165 16.03 12.90 3.77
N HIS A 166 17.00 11.99 3.87
CA HIS A 166 16.75 10.55 3.97
C HIS A 166 16.45 10.09 5.41
N LYS A 167 16.73 10.92 6.45
CA LYS A 167 16.34 10.65 7.85
C LYS A 167 15.12 11.47 8.29
N ARG A 168 14.82 12.59 7.64
CA ARG A 168 13.72 13.48 8.06
C ARG A 168 12.34 12.88 7.75
N PRO A 169 11.36 13.02 8.67
CA PRO A 169 9.97 12.70 8.37
C PRO A 169 9.47 13.50 7.16
N LYS A 170 8.89 12.80 6.20
CA LYS A 170 8.21 13.39 5.05
C LYS A 170 6.74 13.63 5.38
N TYR A 171 6.23 14.80 5.03
CA TYR A 171 4.82 15.16 5.17
C TYR A 171 4.17 15.25 3.80
N ILE A 172 2.98 14.68 3.70
CA ILE A 172 2.16 14.65 2.48
C ILE A 172 0.91 15.49 2.73
N SER A 173 0.55 16.34 1.76
CA SER A 173 -0.73 17.04 1.76
C SER A 173 -1.33 17.12 0.34
N PRO A 174 -2.64 17.40 0.21
CA PRO A 174 -3.27 17.53 -1.10
C PRO A 174 -2.62 18.64 -1.95
N ILE A 175 -2.72 18.49 -3.27
CA ILE A 175 -2.36 19.56 -4.22
C ILE A 175 -3.23 20.80 -3.96
N SER A 176 -2.64 21.98 -4.20
CA SER A 176 -3.31 23.27 -4.02
C SER A 176 -4.55 23.43 -4.91
N ALA A 177 -5.56 24.15 -4.41
CA ALA A 177 -6.78 24.43 -5.17
C ALA A 177 -6.49 25.27 -6.42
N GLU A 178 -5.47 26.13 -6.35
CA GLU A 178 -4.96 26.95 -7.45
C GLU A 178 -4.43 26.10 -8.60
N LEU A 179 -3.66 25.04 -8.29
CA LEU A 179 -3.11 24.16 -9.32
C LEU A 179 -4.20 23.31 -9.97
N LEU A 180 -5.18 22.85 -9.17
CA LEU A 180 -6.38 22.20 -9.69
C LEU A 180 -7.17 23.13 -10.62
N ALA A 181 -7.38 24.40 -10.22
CA ALA A 181 -8.08 25.39 -11.05
C ALA A 181 -7.38 25.69 -12.38
N ARG A 182 -6.05 25.51 -12.45
CA ARG A 182 -5.26 25.64 -13.70
C ARG A 182 -5.34 24.42 -14.63
N GLY A 183 -6.10 23.38 -14.27
CA GLY A 183 -6.36 22.22 -15.12
C GLY A 183 -5.55 20.97 -14.79
N MET A 184 -4.88 20.92 -13.63
CA MET A 184 -4.12 19.74 -13.20
C MET A 184 -5.00 18.48 -13.08
N ASP A 185 -6.27 18.63 -12.70
CA ASP A 185 -7.24 17.54 -12.62
C ASP A 185 -7.44 16.82 -13.97
N LYS A 186 -7.43 17.57 -15.06
CA LYS A 186 -7.59 17.05 -16.43
C LYS A 186 -6.29 16.48 -16.97
N ASP A 187 -5.17 17.13 -16.69
CA ASP A 187 -3.87 16.76 -17.23
C ASP A 187 -3.22 15.59 -16.50
N TRP A 188 -3.60 15.34 -15.24
CA TRP A 188 -2.96 14.33 -14.39
C TRP A 188 -2.92 12.93 -15.01
N ALA A 189 -4.01 12.47 -15.61
CA ALA A 189 -4.03 11.14 -16.24
C ALA A 189 -2.95 11.00 -17.32
N ARG A 190 -2.85 12.01 -18.20
CA ARG A 190 -1.82 12.06 -19.26
C ARG A 190 -0.40 12.15 -18.70
N ILE A 191 -0.19 12.95 -17.64
CA ILE A 191 1.11 13.08 -16.97
C ILE A 191 1.52 11.73 -16.38
N LYS A 192 0.60 11.08 -15.67
CA LYS A 192 0.80 9.77 -15.07
C LYS A 192 1.20 8.72 -16.11
N ASP A 193 0.45 8.64 -17.21
CA ASP A 193 0.73 7.69 -18.30
C ASP A 193 2.10 7.96 -18.92
N LYS A 194 2.44 9.23 -19.19
CA LYS A 194 3.74 9.58 -19.77
C LYS A 194 4.91 9.28 -18.83
N VAL A 195 4.74 9.50 -17.53
CA VAL A 195 5.73 9.12 -16.53
C VAL A 195 5.88 7.60 -16.50
N ALA A 196 4.78 6.84 -16.53
CA ALA A 196 4.82 5.38 -16.60
C ALA A 196 5.59 4.91 -17.85
N ASP A 197 5.29 5.46 -19.03
CA ASP A 197 5.99 5.15 -20.28
C ASP A 197 7.50 5.40 -20.18
N ILE A 198 7.91 6.54 -19.59
CA ILE A 198 9.33 6.83 -19.39
C ILE A 198 9.94 5.78 -18.46
N MET A 199 9.31 5.49 -17.32
CA MET A 199 9.81 4.47 -16.39
C MET A 199 9.93 3.09 -17.05
N ASP A 200 8.95 2.68 -17.86
CA ASP A 200 8.95 1.38 -18.54
C ASP A 200 9.91 1.30 -19.72
N SER A 201 10.35 2.44 -20.27
CA SER A 201 11.34 2.47 -21.36
C SER A 201 12.76 2.11 -20.91
N TYR A 202 13.05 2.18 -19.61
CA TYR A 202 14.37 1.84 -19.06
C TYR A 202 14.35 0.43 -18.45
N PRO A 203 15.30 -0.45 -18.83
CA PRO A 203 15.39 -1.80 -18.27
C PRO A 203 15.53 -1.85 -16.74
N ALA A 204 16.04 -0.78 -16.12
CA ALA A 204 16.21 -0.70 -14.67
C ALA A 204 14.88 -0.53 -13.90
N THR A 205 13.83 -0.02 -14.55
CA THR A 205 12.55 0.33 -13.91
C THR A 205 11.34 -0.33 -14.56
N ALA A 206 11.51 -0.94 -15.75
CA ALA A 206 10.46 -1.65 -16.45
C ALA A 206 9.85 -2.76 -15.60
N GLY A 207 8.54 -2.67 -15.33
CA GLY A 207 7.82 -3.64 -14.51
C GLY A 207 8.07 -3.54 -12.99
N HIS A 208 8.90 -2.58 -12.54
CA HIS A 208 9.25 -2.39 -11.13
C HIS A 208 8.51 -1.22 -10.47
N VAL A 209 7.75 -0.43 -11.23
CA VAL A 209 6.96 0.70 -10.69
C VAL A 209 5.82 0.17 -9.83
N THR A 210 5.82 0.55 -8.55
CA THR A 210 4.78 0.15 -7.58
C THR A 210 3.67 1.19 -7.48
N SER A 211 3.96 2.48 -7.73
CA SER A 211 2.95 3.54 -7.73
C SER A 211 3.44 4.83 -8.39
N ILE A 212 2.50 5.59 -8.94
CA ILE A 212 2.69 6.95 -9.45
C ILE A 212 1.56 7.83 -8.90
N GLN A 213 1.92 8.86 -8.12
CA GLN A 213 1.01 9.72 -7.37
C GLN A 213 1.38 11.20 -7.50
N LEU A 214 0.42 12.07 -7.19
CA LEU A 214 0.59 13.52 -7.20
C LEU A 214 0.05 14.12 -5.89
N PHE A 215 0.92 14.75 -5.13
CA PHE A 215 0.61 15.43 -3.87
C PHE A 215 1.71 16.45 -3.52
N ARG A 216 1.47 17.31 -2.53
CA ARG A 216 2.52 18.14 -1.95
C ARG A 216 3.38 17.28 -1.04
N LEU A 217 4.68 17.27 -1.26
CA LEU A 217 5.64 16.47 -0.51
C LEU A 217 6.78 17.34 -0.02
N GLY A 218 7.06 17.32 1.28
CA GLY A 218 8.22 17.99 1.84
C GLY A 218 8.46 17.62 3.29
N PHE A 219 9.17 18.48 4.01
CA PHE A 219 9.60 18.22 5.39
C PHE A 219 8.94 19.14 6.42
N SER A 220 7.96 19.94 6.00
CA SER A 220 7.19 20.80 6.90
C SER A 220 5.86 20.15 7.30
N MET A 221 5.63 20.14 8.61
CA MET A 221 4.38 19.71 9.23
C MET A 221 3.28 20.78 9.15
N VAL A 222 3.64 22.05 8.89
CA VAL A 222 2.73 23.22 8.94
C VAL A 222 1.91 23.38 7.64
N GLY A 223 1.96 22.39 6.74
CA GLY A 223 1.38 22.39 5.40
C GLY A 223 -0.14 22.51 5.27
N PHE A 224 -0.86 22.94 6.31
CA PHE A 224 -2.24 23.42 6.22
C PHE A 224 -2.35 24.95 6.09
N SER A 225 -1.28 25.71 6.36
CA SER A 225 -1.32 27.17 6.28
C SER A 225 0.06 27.76 5.97
N MET A 226 0.51 27.64 4.72
CA MET A 226 1.38 28.58 3.96
C MET A 226 1.94 27.85 2.74
N ASP A 227 1.82 28.48 1.56
CA ASP A 227 1.95 27.82 0.27
C ASP A 227 3.37 27.53 -0.22
N ASP A 228 4.42 27.77 0.58
CA ASP A 228 5.80 27.74 0.08
C ASP A 228 6.70 26.61 0.61
N GLU A 229 6.29 25.77 1.57
CA GLU A 229 7.25 24.84 2.20
C GLU A 229 7.28 23.41 1.61
N ASN A 230 6.14 22.87 1.19
CA ASN A 230 6.08 21.54 0.55
C ASN A 230 5.69 21.68 -0.93
N PRO A 231 6.59 21.36 -1.88
CA PRO A 231 6.32 21.50 -3.31
C PRO A 231 5.33 20.45 -3.84
N ASP A 232 4.56 20.83 -4.87
CA ASP A 232 3.76 19.90 -5.68
C ASP A 232 4.69 18.89 -6.35
N THR A 233 4.48 17.60 -6.06
CA THR A 233 5.44 16.55 -6.39
C THR A 233 4.75 15.39 -7.08
N VAL A 234 5.28 15.02 -8.25
CA VAL A 234 5.05 13.71 -8.85
C VAL A 234 5.93 12.72 -8.10
N TYR A 235 5.28 11.88 -7.31
CA TYR A 235 5.89 10.83 -6.53
C TYR A 235 5.81 9.51 -7.30
N VAL A 236 6.94 8.85 -7.47
CA VAL A 236 7.03 7.51 -8.02
C VAL A 236 7.72 6.60 -7.03
N SER A 237 7.12 5.44 -6.79
CA SER A 237 7.74 4.37 -6.01
C SER A 237 8.05 3.18 -6.90
N VAL A 238 9.15 2.51 -6.58
CA VAL A 238 9.60 1.27 -7.23
C VAL A 238 9.89 0.20 -6.18
N ASP A 239 9.84 -1.07 -6.58
CA ASP A 239 10.23 -2.18 -5.74
C ASP A 239 11.75 -2.24 -5.49
N TYR A 240 12.16 -3.07 -4.54
CA TYR A 240 13.55 -3.19 -4.10
C TYR A 240 14.46 -3.94 -5.09
N GLU A 241 13.93 -4.47 -6.20
CA GLU A 241 14.74 -5.06 -7.27
C GLU A 241 15.28 -3.99 -8.23
N CYS A 242 14.67 -2.80 -8.22
CA CYS A 242 15.11 -1.65 -9.00
C CYS A 242 16.44 -1.07 -8.48
N LEU A 243 17.46 -0.94 -9.34
CA LEU A 243 18.80 -0.49 -8.92
C LEU A 243 18.94 1.04 -8.90
N GLU A 244 19.19 1.64 -7.71
CA GLU A 244 19.32 3.11 -7.54
C GLU A 244 20.40 3.74 -8.44
N THR A 245 21.49 3.02 -8.69
CA THR A 245 22.60 3.50 -9.54
C THR A 245 22.17 3.79 -10.98
N LYS A 246 21.06 3.22 -11.44
CA LYS A 246 20.55 3.40 -12.80
C LYS A 246 19.44 4.45 -12.91
N TRP A 247 19.03 5.05 -11.78
CA TRP A 247 17.99 6.09 -11.75
C TRP A 247 18.34 7.45 -12.35
N PRO A 248 19.60 7.95 -12.30
CA PRO A 248 19.90 9.30 -12.78
C PRO A 248 19.38 9.66 -14.19
N PRO A 249 19.55 8.82 -15.24
CA PRO A 249 18.99 9.13 -16.56
C PRO A 249 17.46 9.19 -16.56
N ILE A 250 16.79 8.28 -15.85
CA ILE A 250 15.33 8.21 -15.73
C ILE A 250 14.79 9.48 -15.02
N VAL A 251 15.42 9.85 -13.90
CA VAL A 251 15.10 11.07 -13.14
C VAL A 251 15.25 12.30 -14.04
N GLY A 252 16.33 12.38 -14.83
CA GLY A 252 16.56 13.47 -15.76
C GLY A 252 15.48 13.59 -16.83
N GLU A 253 15.08 12.48 -17.45
CA GLU A 253 14.05 12.47 -18.49
C GLU A 253 12.67 12.83 -17.95
N VAL A 254 12.27 12.26 -16.81
CA VAL A 254 10.99 12.63 -16.16
C VAL A 254 10.98 14.10 -15.78
N GLN A 255 12.05 14.61 -15.16
CA GLN A 255 12.14 16.03 -14.82
C GLN A 255 12.07 16.93 -16.07
N GLN A 256 12.71 16.54 -17.17
CA GLN A 256 12.63 17.29 -18.44
C GLN A 256 11.20 17.32 -18.97
N PHE A 257 10.49 16.21 -18.92
CA PHE A 257 9.07 16.16 -19.29
C PHE A 257 8.21 17.06 -18.40
N LEU A 258 8.37 16.96 -17.07
CA LEU A 258 7.58 17.77 -16.13
C LEU A 258 7.81 19.27 -16.28
N ARG A 259 9.03 19.71 -16.66
CA ARG A 259 9.33 21.13 -16.97
C ARG A 259 8.52 21.69 -18.14
N GLN A 260 7.99 20.85 -19.03
CA GLN A 260 7.15 21.29 -20.16
C GLN A 260 5.75 21.71 -19.70
N ILE A 261 5.35 21.36 -18.47
CA ILE A 261 4.06 21.69 -17.87
C ILE A 261 4.19 23.07 -17.21
N THR A 262 4.31 24.12 -18.02
CA THR A 262 4.75 25.45 -17.57
C THR A 262 3.85 26.14 -16.56
N TYR A 263 2.58 25.75 -16.44
CA TYR A 263 1.65 26.29 -15.45
C TYR A 263 1.84 25.70 -14.04
N ALA A 264 2.68 24.66 -13.92
CA ALA A 264 2.93 23.89 -12.71
C ALA A 264 4.45 23.76 -12.44
N ASN A 265 4.90 24.03 -11.21
CA ASN A 265 6.31 23.82 -10.82
C ASN A 265 6.49 22.43 -10.21
N LEU A 266 6.13 21.39 -10.96
CA LEU A 266 6.13 20.01 -10.46
C LEU A 266 7.56 19.53 -10.15
N LYS A 267 7.75 18.99 -8.95
CA LYS A 267 8.97 18.27 -8.56
C LYS A 267 8.81 16.78 -8.83
N PHE A 268 9.94 16.08 -8.97
CA PHE A 268 9.96 14.64 -9.15
C PHE A 268 10.67 13.96 -7.98
N HIS A 269 9.97 13.03 -7.35
CA HIS A 269 10.51 12.19 -6.29
C HIS A 269 10.43 10.73 -6.72
N LEU A 270 11.55 10.02 -6.60
CA LEU A 270 11.67 8.59 -6.90
C LEU A 270 12.33 7.94 -5.70
N GLU A 271 11.69 6.91 -5.15
CA GLU A 271 12.24 6.12 -4.04
C GLU A 271 11.81 4.66 -4.12
N HIS A 272 12.58 3.83 -3.41
CA HIS A 272 12.15 2.49 -3.07
C HIS A 272 11.02 2.56 -2.07
N ASN A 273 9.88 2.04 -2.48
CA ASN A 273 8.76 1.84 -1.59
C ASN A 273 7.90 0.76 -2.25
N ILE A 274 7.85 -0.41 -1.62
CA ILE A 274 6.70 -1.27 -1.83
C ILE A 274 5.66 -0.63 -0.94
N ILE A 275 4.81 0.23 -1.53
CA ILE A 275 3.62 0.66 -0.84
C ILE A 275 2.97 -0.64 -0.42
N GLU A 276 3.00 -0.92 0.88
CA GLU A 276 2.03 -1.78 1.52
C GLU A 276 0.71 -1.09 1.23
N GLN A 277 0.19 -1.41 0.05
CA GLN A 277 -1.19 -1.46 -0.34
C GLN A 277 -2.02 -0.49 0.51
N CYS A 278 -2.22 0.75 0.05
CA CYS A 278 -2.90 1.84 0.77
C CYS A 278 -3.80 1.29 1.87
N THR A 279 -3.35 1.37 3.14
CA THR A 279 -4.06 0.73 4.25
C THR A 279 -5.52 1.13 4.17
N PHE A 280 -6.39 0.14 4.04
CA PHE A 280 -7.79 0.39 3.86
C PHE A 280 -8.31 1.17 5.07
N PRO A 281 -8.94 2.34 4.88
CA PRO A 281 -9.35 3.17 5.99
C PRO A 281 -10.43 2.44 6.81
N LEU A 282 -10.12 2.13 8.06
CA LEU A 282 -11.06 1.54 9.00
C LEU A 282 -11.82 2.63 9.75
N LEU A 283 -13.12 2.41 9.98
CA LEU A 283 -13.88 3.32 10.85
C LEU A 283 -13.53 3.05 12.32
N PRO A 284 -13.28 4.10 13.13
CA PRO A 284 -13.07 3.93 14.56
C PRO A 284 -14.32 3.32 15.19
N PHE A 285 -14.11 2.33 16.05
CA PHE A 285 -15.21 1.68 16.74
C PHE A 285 -15.69 2.57 17.91
N ARG A 286 -16.96 2.99 17.88
CA ARG A 286 -17.52 3.96 18.86
C ARG A 286 -18.58 3.37 19.78
N ARG A 287 -18.71 2.04 19.83
CA ARG A 287 -19.81 1.35 20.52
C ARG A 287 -19.32 0.39 21.58
N SER A 288 -20.20 0.02 22.50
CA SER A 288 -19.86 -0.93 23.56
C SER A 288 -19.79 -2.38 23.04
N PRO A 289 -19.11 -3.29 23.76
CA PRO A 289 -19.10 -4.72 23.45
C PRO A 289 -20.47 -5.40 23.42
N GLU A 290 -21.46 -4.84 24.11
CA GLU A 290 -22.83 -5.36 24.11
C GLU A 290 -23.60 -4.95 22.85
N GLU A 291 -23.45 -3.70 22.43
CA GLU A 291 -23.98 -3.20 21.16
C GLU A 291 -23.36 -3.93 19.96
N LEU A 292 -22.08 -4.34 20.06
CA LEU A 292 -21.42 -5.21 19.10
C LEU A 292 -22.18 -6.52 18.90
N ARG A 293 -22.52 -7.22 19.98
CA ARG A 293 -23.19 -8.52 19.91
C ARG A 293 -24.59 -8.41 19.32
N VAL A 294 -25.34 -7.36 19.68
CA VAL A 294 -26.67 -7.10 19.12
C VAL A 294 -26.58 -6.86 17.62
N ARG A 295 -25.64 -6.01 17.17
CA ARG A 295 -25.48 -5.68 15.75
C ARG A 295 -24.92 -6.84 14.92
N GLN A 296 -24.02 -7.64 15.51
CA GLN A 296 -23.52 -8.88 14.91
C GLN A 296 -24.66 -9.79 14.49
N ARG A 297 -25.62 -9.99 15.40
CA ARG A 297 -26.79 -10.85 15.17
C ARG A 297 -27.76 -10.23 14.16
N GLN A 298 -28.06 -8.93 14.30
CA GLN A 298 -29.06 -8.27 13.46
C GLN A 298 -28.62 -8.03 12.01
N MET A 299 -27.32 -7.84 11.76
CA MET A 299 -26.81 -7.47 10.43
C MET A 299 -25.84 -8.49 9.82
N ASN A 300 -25.73 -9.69 10.41
CA ASN A 300 -24.86 -10.76 9.94
C ASN A 300 -23.40 -10.30 9.65
N LEU A 301 -22.81 -9.60 10.60
CA LEU A 301 -21.45 -9.04 10.46
C LEU A 301 -20.34 -10.04 10.85
N VAL A 302 -20.69 -11.28 11.18
CA VAL A 302 -19.72 -12.29 11.62
C VAL A 302 -18.99 -12.85 10.39
N LEU A 303 -17.65 -12.80 10.44
CA LEU A 303 -16.79 -13.49 9.48
C LEU A 303 -16.56 -14.92 9.97
N LYS A 304 -17.25 -15.87 9.33
CA LYS A 304 -17.19 -17.31 9.65
C LYS A 304 -16.23 -18.10 8.76
N ILE A 305 -15.88 -17.56 7.60
CA ILE A 305 -15.01 -18.17 6.58
C ILE A 305 -13.96 -17.12 6.20
N PRO A 306 -12.71 -17.52 5.86
CA PRO A 306 -11.76 -16.62 5.23
C PRO A 306 -12.38 -15.91 4.03
N TYR A 307 -11.89 -14.71 3.71
CA TYR A 307 -12.38 -13.99 2.55
C TYR A 307 -12.17 -14.79 1.27
N GLN A 308 -13.27 -14.98 0.54
CA GLN A 308 -13.28 -15.73 -0.71
C GLN A 308 -13.06 -14.77 -1.88
N THR A 309 -12.25 -15.20 -2.84
CA THR A 309 -12.07 -14.46 -4.10
C THR A 309 -13.35 -14.49 -4.93
N ARG A 310 -14.01 -15.64 -5.04
CA ARG A 310 -15.29 -15.77 -5.75
C ARG A 310 -16.44 -15.19 -4.92
N VAL A 311 -17.42 -14.61 -5.60
CA VAL A 311 -18.62 -14.02 -4.97
C VAL A 311 -19.84 -14.81 -5.41
N ASP A 312 -20.30 -15.70 -4.52
CA ASP A 312 -21.44 -16.57 -4.78
C ASP A 312 -22.79 -15.90 -4.46
N LEU A 313 -23.87 -16.59 -4.84
CA LEU A 313 -25.24 -16.20 -4.51
C LEU A 313 -25.42 -15.88 -3.03
N GLY A 314 -26.08 -14.76 -2.75
CA GLY A 314 -26.36 -14.32 -1.39
C GLY A 314 -25.17 -13.69 -0.66
N ALA A 315 -23.99 -13.60 -1.27
CA ALA A 315 -22.84 -12.90 -0.70
C ALA A 315 -23.20 -11.44 -0.37
N ASP A 316 -22.68 -10.91 0.75
CA ASP A 316 -22.95 -9.53 1.14
C ASP A 316 -22.18 -8.53 0.28
N ILE A 317 -22.86 -7.53 -0.26
CA ILE A 317 -22.24 -6.52 -1.11
C ILE A 317 -22.67 -5.12 -0.69
N SER A 318 -21.82 -4.14 -0.95
CA SER A 318 -22.11 -2.73 -0.71
C SER A 318 -21.38 -1.83 -1.71
N THR A 319 -21.68 -0.53 -1.70
CA THR A 319 -20.89 0.44 -2.47
C THR A 319 -19.54 0.71 -1.83
N SER A 320 -18.52 1.00 -2.64
CA SER A 320 -17.14 1.15 -2.17
C SER A 320 -16.80 2.54 -1.64
N ASN A 321 -17.70 3.14 -0.84
CA ASN A 321 -17.50 4.46 -0.24
C ASN A 321 -18.03 4.53 1.19
N TYR A 322 -17.39 5.35 2.03
CA TYR A 322 -17.99 5.80 3.29
C TYR A 322 -18.96 6.95 3.04
N LEU A 323 -19.92 7.10 3.94
CA LEU A 323 -20.97 8.11 3.88
C LEU A 323 -20.75 9.13 4.99
N SER A 324 -20.75 10.41 4.64
CA SER A 324 -20.71 11.50 5.63
C SER A 324 -22.11 11.75 6.21
N GLY A 325 -22.22 11.73 7.53
CA GLY A 325 -23.43 12.12 8.26
C GLY A 325 -23.50 13.61 8.53
N SER A 326 -24.70 14.07 8.91
CA SER A 326 -24.94 15.47 9.30
C SER A 326 -24.15 15.92 10.54
N ASP A 327 -23.62 14.98 11.30
CA ASP A 327 -22.76 15.16 12.46
C ASP A 327 -21.26 15.19 12.12
N GLY A 328 -20.90 15.18 10.83
CA GLY A 328 -19.51 15.15 10.36
C GLY A 328 -18.83 13.78 10.45
N ASN A 329 -19.52 12.75 10.95
CA ASN A 329 -18.95 11.42 11.10
C ASN A 329 -19.09 10.58 9.82
N LEU A 330 -18.22 9.59 9.67
CA LEU A 330 -18.28 8.61 8.59
C LEU A 330 -19.08 7.38 9.01
N TYR A 331 -19.89 6.89 8.07
CA TYR A 331 -20.76 5.74 8.24
C TYR A 331 -20.54 4.74 7.12
N SER A 332 -20.72 3.46 7.43
CA SER A 332 -20.70 2.41 6.42
C SER A 332 -21.94 2.47 5.53
N PRO A 333 -21.81 2.11 4.25
CA PRO A 333 -22.90 2.13 3.28
C PRO A 333 -23.94 1.05 3.56
N VAL A 334 -25.05 1.13 2.82
CA VAL A 334 -26.09 0.09 2.87
C VAL A 334 -25.52 -1.21 2.32
N VAL A 335 -25.81 -2.30 3.02
CA VAL A 335 -25.41 -3.65 2.63
C VAL A 335 -26.64 -4.36 2.06
N GLY A 336 -26.45 -5.06 0.96
CA GLY A 336 -27.42 -6.03 0.45
C GLY A 336 -26.72 -7.31 0.05
N THR A 337 -27.37 -8.09 -0.81
CA THR A 337 -26.83 -9.37 -1.28
C THR A 337 -26.71 -9.42 -2.79
N LEU A 338 -25.74 -10.20 -3.27
CA LEU A 338 -25.70 -10.63 -4.65
C LEU A 338 -26.88 -11.57 -4.91
N GLY A 339 -27.68 -11.24 -5.92
CA GLY A 339 -28.91 -11.94 -6.29
C GLY A 339 -28.65 -13.12 -7.22
N CYS A 340 -27.97 -12.92 -8.35
CA CYS A 340 -27.46 -13.95 -9.25
C CYS A 340 -26.50 -13.39 -10.30
N TRP A 341 -25.79 -14.27 -10.98
CA TRP A 341 -25.01 -13.95 -12.17
C TRP A 341 -25.86 -14.12 -13.42
N LEU A 342 -25.85 -13.12 -14.29
CA LEU A 342 -26.60 -13.09 -15.54
C LEU A 342 -25.62 -13.01 -16.71
N GLU A 343 -25.89 -13.71 -17.80
CA GLU A 343 -25.23 -13.47 -19.08
C GLU A 343 -26.16 -12.62 -19.96
N VAL A 344 -25.70 -11.43 -20.35
CA VAL A 344 -26.51 -10.48 -21.12
C VAL A 344 -25.86 -10.25 -22.47
N LYS A 345 -26.62 -10.48 -23.55
CA LYS A 345 -26.20 -10.16 -24.92
C LYS A 345 -26.83 -8.85 -25.35
N THR A 346 -26.02 -7.94 -25.86
CA THR A 346 -26.47 -6.65 -26.39
C THR A 346 -25.74 -6.36 -27.71
N PRO A 347 -26.16 -5.36 -28.51
CA PRO A 347 -25.39 -4.95 -29.69
C PRO A 347 -23.94 -4.56 -29.36
N THR A 348 -23.70 -4.02 -28.16
CA THR A 348 -22.35 -3.69 -27.66
C THR A 348 -21.58 -4.91 -27.18
N TYR A 349 -22.28 -5.94 -26.68
CA TYR A 349 -21.71 -7.19 -26.19
C TYR A 349 -22.33 -8.39 -26.94
N PRO A 350 -21.98 -8.60 -28.22
CA PRO A 350 -22.58 -9.64 -29.05
C PRO A 350 -22.26 -11.06 -28.55
N ASN A 351 -21.09 -11.22 -27.92
CA ASN A 351 -20.63 -12.49 -27.35
C ASN A 351 -21.09 -12.71 -25.90
N GLY A 352 -21.96 -11.83 -25.37
CA GLY A 352 -22.41 -11.87 -23.98
C GLY A 352 -21.46 -11.15 -23.02
N VAL A 353 -22.03 -10.60 -21.95
CA VAL A 353 -21.30 -10.08 -20.78
C VAL A 353 -21.93 -10.64 -19.51
N THR A 354 -21.08 -11.10 -18.59
CA THR A 354 -21.52 -11.59 -17.28
C THR A 354 -21.69 -10.42 -16.32
N LEU A 355 -22.88 -10.29 -15.72
CA LEU A 355 -23.25 -9.22 -14.79
C LEU A 355 -23.83 -9.81 -13.51
N ALA A 356 -23.52 -9.22 -12.36
CA ALA A 356 -24.18 -9.55 -11.09
C ALA A 356 -25.47 -8.74 -10.93
N LEU A 357 -26.58 -9.42 -10.66
CA LEU A 357 -27.84 -8.82 -10.26
C LEU A 357 -27.84 -8.53 -8.76
N THR A 358 -28.25 -7.33 -8.38
CA THR A 358 -28.56 -6.96 -7.00
C THR A 358 -29.72 -5.97 -6.96
N ASN A 359 -30.08 -5.47 -5.78
CA ASN A 359 -31.10 -4.46 -5.64
C ASN A 359 -30.55 -3.05 -5.82
N PHE A 360 -31.37 -2.17 -6.38
CA PHE A 360 -30.99 -0.76 -6.58
C PHE A 360 -30.74 -0.06 -5.24
N HIS A 361 -31.46 -0.39 -4.18
CA HIS A 361 -31.23 0.22 -2.87
C HIS A 361 -29.80 0.07 -2.34
N VAL A 362 -29.07 -0.99 -2.75
CA VAL A 362 -27.66 -1.21 -2.38
C VAL A 362 -26.76 -0.16 -3.05
N VAL A 363 -27.03 0.17 -4.31
CA VAL A 363 -26.17 1.07 -5.09
C VAL A 363 -26.43 2.55 -4.79
N ARG A 364 -27.57 2.89 -4.16
CA ARG A 364 -27.96 4.27 -3.86
C ARG A 364 -26.95 5.01 -3.00
N SER A 365 -26.31 4.34 -2.04
CA SER A 365 -25.26 4.94 -1.19
C SER A 365 -24.00 5.32 -1.96
N GLY A 366 -23.81 4.80 -3.18
CA GLY A 366 -22.67 5.14 -4.03
C GLY A 366 -22.77 6.50 -4.71
N TYR A 367 -23.92 7.17 -4.60
CA TYR A 367 -24.19 8.44 -5.28
C TYR A 367 -24.21 9.62 -4.32
N ASP A 368 -23.63 10.73 -4.77
CA ASP A 368 -23.75 12.02 -4.11
C ASP A 368 -25.24 12.40 -3.92
N GLY A 369 -25.55 12.92 -2.73
CA GLY A 369 -26.89 13.24 -2.29
C GLY A 369 -27.60 12.13 -1.49
N PHE A 370 -26.93 11.00 -1.20
CA PHE A 370 -27.40 10.02 -0.22
C PHE A 370 -27.18 10.52 1.21
N PRO A 371 -28.23 10.91 1.96
CA PRO A 371 -28.03 11.60 3.21
C PRO A 371 -28.18 10.68 4.43
N ILE A 372 -27.27 10.87 5.39
CA ILE A 372 -27.37 10.31 6.74
C ILE A 372 -27.58 11.46 7.71
N PHE A 373 -28.68 11.40 8.45
CA PHE A 373 -28.97 12.34 9.54
C PHE A 373 -28.94 11.63 10.87
N VAL A 374 -28.46 12.31 11.89
CA VAL A 374 -28.50 11.81 13.28
C VAL A 374 -29.76 12.36 13.93
N ASN A 375 -30.61 11.48 14.46
CA ASN A 375 -31.82 11.90 15.17
C ASN A 375 -31.50 12.38 16.59
N ASP A 376 -32.51 12.90 17.30
CA ASP A 376 -32.37 13.44 18.67
C ASP A 376 -31.84 12.41 19.70
N LYS A 377 -31.81 11.12 19.35
CA LYS A 377 -31.26 10.03 20.16
C LYS A 377 -29.82 9.65 19.77
N GLY A 378 -29.17 10.42 18.90
CA GLY A 378 -27.82 10.12 18.42
C GLY A 378 -27.75 8.96 17.40
N LEU A 379 -28.89 8.52 16.84
CA LEU A 379 -28.93 7.37 15.93
C LEU A 379 -28.95 7.82 14.45
N PRO A 380 -28.08 7.24 13.60
CA PRO A 380 -28.07 7.56 12.18
C PRO A 380 -29.31 7.00 11.47
N ARG A 381 -29.90 7.81 10.60
CA ARG A 381 -31.07 7.51 9.78
C ARG A 381 -30.83 7.96 8.34
N VAL A 382 -31.28 7.13 7.40
CA VAL A 382 -31.27 7.49 5.98
C VAL A 382 -32.37 8.51 5.73
N GLY A 383 -32.01 9.65 5.13
CA GLY A 383 -32.95 10.72 4.78
C GLY A 383 -33.46 10.63 3.35
N ARG A 384 -34.25 11.64 2.95
CA ARG A 384 -34.64 11.81 1.54
C ARG A 384 -33.45 12.31 0.72
N PRO A 385 -33.24 11.80 -0.51
CA PRO A 385 -32.18 12.28 -1.39
C PRO A 385 -32.20 13.80 -1.53
N LYS A 386 -31.02 14.42 -1.52
CA LYS A 386 -30.89 15.88 -1.73
C LYS A 386 -31.40 16.26 -3.13
N GLU A 387 -32.33 17.20 -3.21
CA GLU A 387 -32.89 17.63 -4.48
C GLU A 387 -31.80 18.14 -5.44
N GLY A 388 -31.89 17.77 -6.72
CA GLY A 388 -30.90 18.14 -7.74
C GLY A 388 -29.59 17.33 -7.73
N SER A 389 -29.33 16.53 -6.69
CA SER A 389 -28.13 15.68 -6.58
C SER A 389 -28.04 14.57 -7.64
N LYS A 390 -26.88 13.91 -7.73
CA LYS A 390 -26.72 12.73 -8.59
C LYS A 390 -27.71 11.63 -8.19
N LEU A 391 -27.84 11.34 -6.89
CA LEU A 391 -28.81 10.37 -6.37
C LEU A 391 -30.24 10.72 -6.80
N TRP A 392 -30.64 11.99 -6.69
CA TRP A 392 -31.98 12.43 -7.09
C TRP A 392 -32.30 12.11 -8.55
N LYS A 393 -31.32 12.33 -9.45
CA LYS A 393 -31.47 12.06 -10.89
C LYS A 393 -31.52 10.56 -11.19
N VAL A 394 -30.66 9.75 -10.57
CA VAL A 394 -30.65 8.29 -10.79
C VAL A 394 -31.84 7.59 -10.12
N ASP A 395 -32.36 8.13 -9.00
CA ASP A 395 -33.60 7.65 -8.39
C ASP A 395 -34.78 7.84 -9.36
N ASP A 396 -34.79 8.90 -10.15
CA ASP A 396 -35.83 9.18 -11.13
C ASP A 396 -35.66 8.36 -12.42
N LYS A 397 -34.48 8.45 -13.03
CA LYS A 397 -34.23 7.97 -14.39
C LYS A 397 -33.61 6.57 -14.45
N GLY A 398 -33.17 6.01 -13.33
CA GLY A 398 -32.31 4.83 -13.33
C GLY A 398 -30.88 5.15 -13.79
N ILE A 399 -30.10 4.11 -14.02
CA ILE A 399 -28.69 4.21 -14.43
C ILE A 399 -28.53 3.54 -15.78
N ASN A 400 -27.86 4.23 -16.70
CA ASN A 400 -27.35 3.67 -17.94
C ASN A 400 -25.84 3.44 -17.83
N PRO A 401 -25.26 2.56 -18.66
CA PRO A 401 -23.82 2.34 -18.68
C PRO A 401 -23.05 3.65 -18.80
N SER A 402 -22.14 3.91 -17.86
CA SER A 402 -21.35 5.14 -17.81
C SER A 402 -19.99 4.89 -17.18
N ALA A 403 -18.99 5.68 -17.57
CA ALA A 403 -17.62 5.58 -17.04
C ALA A 403 -17.48 6.00 -15.57
N ASN A 404 -18.47 6.72 -15.01
CA ASN A 404 -18.42 7.27 -13.64
C ASN A 404 -19.39 6.58 -12.68
N ALA A 405 -19.58 5.27 -12.86
CA ALA A 405 -20.46 4.47 -12.02
C ALA A 405 -19.81 4.16 -10.65
N PRO A 406 -20.60 4.09 -9.56
CA PRO A 406 -20.10 3.64 -8.28
C PRO A 406 -19.50 2.23 -8.35
N MET A 407 -18.47 2.02 -7.57
CA MET A 407 -17.88 0.70 -7.36
C MET A 407 -18.68 -0.07 -6.31
N ILE A 408 -18.69 -1.39 -6.48
CA ILE A 408 -19.30 -2.36 -5.58
C ILE A 408 -18.20 -3.26 -5.04
N GLU A 409 -18.30 -3.61 -3.77
CA GLU A 409 -17.35 -4.45 -3.06
C GLU A 409 -18.01 -5.68 -2.45
N HIS A 410 -17.21 -6.74 -2.35
CA HIS A 410 -17.44 -7.93 -1.54
C HIS A 410 -16.12 -8.37 -0.92
N PRO A 411 -16.04 -8.65 0.39
CA PRO A 411 -17.09 -8.42 1.39
C PRO A 411 -17.45 -6.95 1.54
N SER A 412 -18.58 -6.65 2.17
CA SER A 412 -18.92 -5.26 2.48
C SER A 412 -17.94 -4.68 3.51
N ARG A 413 -17.56 -3.40 3.36
CA ARG A 413 -16.69 -2.71 4.35
C ARG A 413 -17.29 -2.68 5.75
N SER A 414 -18.62 -2.71 5.86
CA SER A 414 -19.33 -2.86 7.14
C SER A 414 -18.90 -4.14 7.87
N LYS A 415 -18.85 -5.25 7.13
CA LYS A 415 -18.45 -6.55 7.64
C LYS A 415 -16.94 -6.62 7.88
N HIS A 416 -16.14 -5.97 7.04
CA HIS A 416 -14.70 -5.87 7.23
C HIS A 416 -14.31 -5.09 8.49
N ASN A 417 -14.80 -3.86 8.65
CA ASN A 417 -14.57 -3.05 9.85
C ASN A 417 -14.89 -3.83 11.13
N HIS A 418 -16.02 -4.53 11.11
CA HIS A 418 -16.48 -5.36 12.22
C HIS A 418 -15.56 -6.57 12.46
N GLY A 419 -15.17 -7.25 11.38
CA GLY A 419 -14.31 -8.43 11.41
C GLY A 419 -12.90 -8.15 11.92
N VAL A 420 -12.32 -7.01 11.52
CA VAL A 420 -11.02 -6.51 12.01
C VAL A 420 -11.11 -6.20 13.50
N HIS A 421 -12.10 -5.42 13.91
CA HIS A 421 -12.26 -5.03 15.32
C HIS A 421 -12.44 -6.25 16.25
N ASN A 422 -13.28 -7.20 15.84
CA ASN A 422 -13.50 -8.43 16.62
C ASN A 422 -12.21 -9.24 16.79
N ARG A 423 -11.40 -9.38 15.72
CA ARG A 423 -10.13 -10.12 15.77
C ARG A 423 -9.09 -9.39 16.60
N GLN A 424 -9.04 -8.07 16.53
CA GLN A 424 -8.17 -7.26 17.38
C GLN A 424 -8.49 -7.50 18.86
N ILE A 425 -9.78 -7.45 19.26
CA ILE A 425 -10.20 -7.77 20.64
C ILE A 425 -9.77 -9.19 21.04
N MET A 426 -9.85 -10.16 20.12
CA MET A 426 -9.43 -11.54 20.39
C MET A 426 -7.92 -11.63 20.57
N VAL A 427 -7.11 -10.98 19.72
CA VAL A 427 -5.64 -10.90 19.87
C VAL A 427 -5.29 -10.30 21.23
N ASP A 428 -5.87 -9.15 21.56
CA ASP A 428 -5.62 -8.46 22.83
C ASP A 428 -6.00 -9.32 24.04
N ARG A 429 -7.07 -10.12 23.93
CA ARG A 429 -7.54 -11.03 24.98
C ARG A 429 -6.70 -12.29 25.12
N PHE A 430 -6.17 -12.83 24.02
CA PHE A 430 -5.41 -14.09 24.01
C PHE A 430 -3.91 -13.91 24.28
N GLY A 431 -3.40 -12.66 24.32
CA GLY A 431 -2.01 -12.36 24.65
C GLY A 431 -1.01 -13.03 23.71
N GLU A 432 0.00 -13.71 24.25
CA GLU A 432 1.04 -14.43 23.47
C GLU A 432 0.74 -15.93 23.25
N SER A 433 -0.50 -16.36 23.47
CA SER A 433 -0.85 -17.78 23.30
C SER A 433 -0.78 -18.25 21.83
N PRO A 434 -0.62 -19.55 21.54
CA PRO A 434 -0.71 -20.09 20.18
C PRO A 434 -2.02 -19.73 19.47
N SER A 435 -3.12 -19.59 20.23
CA SER A 435 -4.40 -19.09 19.73
C SER A 435 -4.32 -17.63 19.26
N ALA A 436 -3.55 -16.79 19.94
CA ALA A 436 -3.33 -15.41 19.52
C ALA A 436 -2.56 -15.32 18.20
N ALA A 437 -1.56 -16.18 17.98
CA ALA A 437 -0.82 -16.23 16.71
C ALA A 437 -1.74 -16.61 15.53
N SER A 438 -2.64 -17.57 15.72
CA SER A 438 -3.63 -17.94 14.69
C SER A 438 -4.60 -16.80 14.38
N VAL A 439 -5.14 -16.15 15.42
CA VAL A 439 -6.08 -15.03 15.25
C VAL A 439 -5.38 -13.81 14.64
N LYS A 440 -4.12 -13.56 15.00
CA LYS A 440 -3.30 -12.51 14.42
C LYS A 440 -3.06 -12.75 12.93
N LYS A 441 -2.73 -14.00 12.55
CA LYS A 441 -2.62 -14.35 11.13
C LYS A 441 -3.94 -14.11 10.38
N GLU A 442 -5.08 -14.51 10.95
CA GLU A 442 -6.38 -14.21 10.34
C GLU A 442 -6.64 -12.70 10.21
N LEU A 443 -6.25 -11.91 11.22
CA LEU A 443 -6.34 -10.45 11.20
C LEU A 443 -5.51 -9.87 10.06
N ASP A 444 -4.25 -10.30 9.93
CA ASP A 444 -3.34 -9.87 8.88
C ASP A 444 -3.90 -10.24 7.49
N ASP A 445 -4.43 -11.45 7.33
CA ASP A 445 -5.01 -11.93 6.08
C ASP A 445 -6.24 -11.11 5.64
N ILE A 446 -7.13 -10.73 6.58
CA ILE A 446 -8.31 -9.92 6.26
C ILE A 446 -7.97 -8.46 5.96
N VAL A 447 -6.96 -7.89 6.63
CA VAL A 447 -6.46 -6.54 6.38
C VAL A 447 -5.82 -6.51 4.99
N ALA A 448 -4.88 -7.41 4.73
CA ALA A 448 -4.22 -7.55 3.43
C ALA A 448 -5.21 -7.78 2.29
N PHE A 449 -6.37 -8.41 2.52
CA PHE A 449 -7.38 -8.54 1.46
C PHE A 449 -7.98 -7.21 1.01
N PHE A 450 -8.28 -6.32 1.96
CA PHE A 450 -8.84 -5.01 1.64
C PHE A 450 -7.78 -4.05 1.13
N ASP A 451 -6.63 -4.01 1.78
CA ASP A 451 -5.46 -3.26 1.37
C ASP A 451 -5.11 -3.61 -0.09
N ASN A 452 -5.14 -4.91 -0.44
CA ASN A 452 -4.83 -5.39 -1.78
C ASN A 452 -5.90 -5.13 -2.84
N GLY A 453 -6.94 -4.35 -2.54
CA GLY A 453 -8.04 -4.10 -3.45
C GLY A 453 -8.86 -5.35 -3.80
N ARG A 454 -8.57 -6.52 -3.20
CA ARG A 454 -9.23 -7.80 -3.49
C ARG A 454 -10.71 -7.81 -3.10
N HIS A 455 -11.15 -6.79 -2.36
CA HIS A 455 -12.55 -6.55 -2.03
C HIS A 455 -13.36 -5.97 -3.19
N VAL A 456 -12.73 -5.34 -4.18
CA VAL A 456 -13.43 -4.70 -5.31
C VAL A 456 -14.06 -5.74 -6.23
N LEU A 457 -15.40 -5.74 -6.31
CA LEU A 457 -16.16 -6.67 -7.14
C LEU A 457 -16.30 -6.13 -8.57
N GLY A 458 -16.78 -4.90 -8.70
CA GLY A 458 -17.25 -4.39 -9.99
C GLY A 458 -17.72 -2.95 -9.95
N THR A 459 -18.26 -2.47 -11.07
CA THR A 459 -18.91 -1.16 -11.20
C THR A 459 -20.38 -1.33 -11.56
N VAL A 460 -21.23 -0.40 -11.11
CA VAL A 460 -22.65 -0.42 -11.47
C VAL A 460 -22.81 -0.21 -12.98
N PHE A 461 -23.34 -1.20 -13.68
CA PHE A 461 -23.53 -1.17 -15.11
C PHE A 461 -24.82 -0.43 -15.49
N CYS A 462 -25.95 -0.83 -14.91
CA CYS A 462 -27.24 -0.16 -15.09
C CYS A 462 -28.19 -0.48 -13.95
N ALA A 463 -29.26 0.30 -13.80
CA ALA A 463 -30.24 0.05 -12.74
C ALA A 463 -31.61 0.67 -13.02
N SER A 464 -32.62 0.16 -12.31
CA SER A 464 -34.01 0.58 -12.46
C SER A 464 -34.29 2.03 -12.06
N GLY A 465 -33.64 2.54 -11.02
CA GLY A 465 -34.04 3.79 -10.37
C GLY A 465 -35.21 3.60 -9.40
N TYR A 466 -35.19 4.36 -8.30
CA TYR A 466 -36.12 4.21 -7.17
C TYR A 466 -37.58 4.56 -7.49
N LYS A 467 -37.82 5.51 -8.39
CA LYS A 467 -39.16 6.00 -8.77
C LYS A 467 -39.79 5.22 -9.91
N ARG A 468 -39.03 4.42 -10.65
CA ARG A 468 -39.59 3.62 -11.75
C ARG A 468 -40.54 2.55 -11.20
N ARG A 469 -41.62 2.32 -11.94
CA ARG A 469 -42.70 1.39 -11.58
C ARG A 469 -43.02 0.46 -12.75
N THR A 470 -43.49 -0.74 -12.43
CA THR A 470 -44.15 -1.61 -13.41
C THR A 470 -45.53 -1.05 -13.79
N ALA A 471 -46.14 -1.61 -14.83
CA ALA A 471 -47.51 -1.26 -15.23
C ALA A 471 -48.53 -1.42 -14.08
N ASN A 472 -48.29 -2.37 -13.17
CA ASN A 472 -49.12 -2.62 -11.99
C ASN A 472 -48.67 -1.80 -10.76
N ASN A 473 -47.95 -0.70 -10.97
CA ASN A 473 -47.42 0.18 -9.91
C ASN A 473 -46.46 -0.50 -8.91
N GLY A 474 -45.83 -1.62 -9.29
CA GLY A 474 -44.81 -2.29 -8.48
C GLY A 474 -43.47 -1.57 -8.56
N ARG A 475 -42.75 -1.39 -7.44
CA ARG A 475 -41.42 -0.77 -7.42
C ARG A 475 -40.40 -1.67 -8.13
N LEU A 476 -39.70 -1.11 -9.12
CA LEU A 476 -38.54 -1.77 -9.72
C LEU A 476 -37.31 -1.49 -8.86
N ASP A 477 -36.74 -2.52 -8.24
CA ASP A 477 -35.58 -2.42 -7.34
C ASP A 477 -34.48 -3.40 -7.76
N TRP A 478 -33.84 -3.11 -8.89
CA TRP A 478 -32.76 -3.92 -9.44
C TRP A 478 -31.60 -3.04 -9.95
N ALA A 479 -30.39 -3.57 -9.83
CA ALA A 479 -29.17 -3.04 -10.40
C ALA A 479 -28.31 -4.19 -10.94
N LEU A 480 -27.61 -3.93 -12.04
CA LEU A 480 -26.61 -4.82 -12.61
C LEU A 480 -25.22 -4.26 -12.32
N VAL A 481 -24.31 -5.12 -11.91
CA VAL A 481 -22.92 -4.80 -11.59
C VAL A 481 -22.04 -5.58 -12.54
N MET A 482 -21.16 -4.88 -13.24
CA MET A 482 -20.18 -5.49 -14.12
C MET A 482 -18.92 -5.82 -13.30
N PRO A 483 -18.53 -7.10 -13.16
CA PRO A 483 -17.33 -7.47 -12.44
C PRO A 483 -16.09 -6.91 -13.15
N LEU A 484 -15.13 -6.41 -12.37
CA LEU A 484 -13.85 -5.92 -12.91
C LEU A 484 -12.85 -7.05 -13.17
N ASP A 485 -12.99 -8.15 -12.42
CA ASP A 485 -12.15 -9.34 -12.54
C ASP A 485 -13.04 -10.58 -12.64
N LYS A 486 -12.79 -11.40 -13.67
CA LYS A 486 -13.50 -12.66 -13.91
C LYS A 486 -13.29 -13.67 -12.79
N ALA A 487 -12.17 -13.61 -12.06
CA ALA A 487 -11.93 -14.48 -10.92
C ALA A 487 -12.91 -14.23 -9.75
N ARG A 488 -13.59 -13.07 -9.72
CA ARG A 488 -14.64 -12.75 -8.74
C ARG A 488 -15.98 -13.41 -9.05
N ILE A 489 -16.18 -13.93 -10.26
CA ILE A 489 -17.45 -14.54 -10.67
C ILE A 489 -17.61 -15.88 -9.97
N GLY A 490 -18.67 -15.98 -9.16
CA GLY A 490 -19.05 -17.19 -8.44
C GLY A 490 -20.05 -18.06 -9.20
N GLU A 491 -20.60 -19.05 -8.52
CA GLU A 491 -21.58 -19.98 -9.07
C GLU A 491 -23.02 -19.52 -8.79
N ASN A 492 -23.92 -19.78 -9.74
CA ASN A 492 -25.37 -19.66 -9.52
C ASN A 492 -25.93 -20.87 -8.75
N LYS A 493 -25.26 -21.25 -7.66
CA LYS A 493 -25.65 -22.33 -6.76
C LYS A 493 -26.21 -21.79 -5.45
N LEU A 494 -27.46 -22.12 -5.13
CA LEU A 494 -28.08 -21.67 -3.88
C LEU A 494 -27.31 -22.24 -2.67
N PRO A 495 -27.22 -21.52 -1.55
CA PRO A 495 -26.61 -22.05 -0.34
C PRO A 495 -27.27 -23.37 0.08
N ILE A 496 -26.47 -24.33 0.55
CA ILE A 496 -27.00 -25.52 1.22
C ILE A 496 -27.66 -25.12 2.55
N LEU A 497 -28.54 -25.97 3.08
CA LEU A 497 -29.31 -25.68 4.29
C LEU A 497 -28.38 -25.35 5.46
N GLU A 498 -27.28 -26.09 5.59
CA GLU A 498 -26.28 -25.91 6.64
C GLU A 498 -25.62 -24.53 6.53
N ALA A 499 -25.20 -24.11 5.33
CA ALA A 499 -24.61 -22.80 5.09
C ALA A 499 -25.62 -21.66 5.33
N TRP A 500 -26.91 -21.92 5.07
CA TRP A 500 -27.98 -20.97 5.31
C TRP A 500 -28.30 -20.83 6.80
N MET A 501 -28.41 -21.94 7.53
CA MET A 501 -28.56 -21.99 8.99
C MET A 501 -27.30 -21.49 9.72
N GLU A 502 -26.13 -21.66 9.13
CA GLU A 502 -24.91 -21.06 9.67
C GLU A 502 -24.97 -19.54 9.50
N LYS A 503 -25.49 -19.03 8.37
CA LYS A 503 -25.56 -17.60 8.12
C LYS A 503 -26.60 -16.86 8.98
N TYR A 504 -27.72 -17.50 9.34
CA TYR A 504 -28.82 -16.88 10.08
C TYR A 504 -29.05 -17.58 11.43
N ASP A 505 -29.36 -16.83 12.50
CA ASP A 505 -29.60 -17.40 13.84
C ASP A 505 -30.70 -18.48 13.77
N PRO A 506 -30.52 -19.68 14.35
CA PRO A 506 -31.54 -20.73 14.38
C PRO A 506 -32.86 -20.30 15.00
N HIS A 507 -32.94 -19.23 15.80
CA HIS A 507 -34.23 -18.68 16.25
C HIS A 507 -34.98 -17.86 15.19
N SER A 508 -34.37 -17.62 14.03
CA SER A 508 -34.93 -16.88 12.90
C SER A 508 -35.66 -17.81 11.90
N PHE A 509 -36.21 -18.94 12.36
CA PHE A 509 -36.86 -19.97 11.53
C PHE A 509 -37.92 -19.42 10.56
N HIS A 510 -38.53 -18.28 10.86
CA HIS A 510 -39.52 -17.60 10.01
C HIS A 510 -38.92 -16.94 8.76
N LEU A 511 -37.58 -16.84 8.66
CA LEU A 511 -36.86 -16.36 7.48
C LEU A 511 -36.45 -17.51 6.55
N VAL A 512 -36.53 -18.77 7.00
CA VAL A 512 -36.20 -19.96 6.19
C VAL A 512 -37.20 -20.06 5.05
N PRO A 513 -36.78 -20.07 3.77
CA PRO A 513 -37.69 -20.35 2.68
C PRO A 513 -38.35 -21.72 2.92
N ASN A 514 -39.67 -21.79 2.84
CA ASN A 514 -40.46 -23.02 3.04
C ASN A 514 -40.27 -24.06 1.89
N SER A 515 -39.10 -24.15 1.25
CA SER A 515 -38.90 -24.97 0.05
C SER A 515 -37.52 -25.65 -0.03
N PRO A 516 -37.42 -26.84 -0.66
CA PRO A 516 -36.23 -27.69 -0.69
C PRO A 516 -35.17 -27.24 -1.71
N THR A 517 -35.07 -25.94 -1.98
CA THR A 517 -34.22 -25.40 -3.07
C THR A 517 -32.76 -25.19 -2.65
N PHE A 518 -32.37 -25.62 -1.45
CA PHE A 518 -31.00 -25.50 -0.95
C PHE A 518 -30.01 -26.30 -1.79
N GLY A 519 -28.84 -25.71 -2.09
CA GLY A 519 -27.76 -26.40 -2.81
C GLY A 519 -27.97 -26.62 -4.31
N GLY A 520 -29.16 -26.34 -4.85
CA GLY A 520 -29.48 -26.48 -6.28
C GLY A 520 -28.91 -25.35 -7.14
N LEU A 521 -28.63 -25.63 -8.41
CA LEU A 521 -28.36 -24.60 -9.41
C LEU A 521 -29.67 -23.90 -9.81
N LEU A 522 -29.62 -22.58 -10.04
CA LEU A 522 -30.80 -21.83 -10.52
C LEU A 522 -31.26 -22.25 -11.93
N GLN A 523 -30.41 -22.94 -12.69
CA GLN A 523 -30.74 -23.72 -13.88
C GLN A 523 -29.87 -24.98 -13.89
N GLU A 524 -30.48 -26.16 -14.08
CA GLU A 524 -29.69 -27.30 -14.58
C GLU A 524 -29.30 -26.99 -16.04
N PRO A 525 -28.05 -27.22 -16.44
CA PRO A 525 -27.64 -27.04 -17.83
C PRO A 525 -28.52 -27.93 -18.71
N THR A 526 -29.24 -27.32 -19.66
CA THR A 526 -29.94 -28.04 -20.74
C THR A 526 -29.09 -28.06 -21.99
#